data_AF-A0ABD6BL70-F1
#
_entry.id   AF-A0ABD6BL70-F1
#
_cell.length_a   1.000
_cell.length_b   1.000
_cell.length_c   1.000
_cell.angle_alpha   90.00
_cell.angle_beta   90.00
_cell.angle_gamma   90.00
#
_symmetry.space_group_name_H-M   'P 1'
#
loop_
_entity.id
_entity.type
_entity.pdbx_description
1 polymer ?
#
loop_
_entity_poly.entity_id
_entity_poly.type
_entity_poly.pdbx_seq_one_letter_code
_entity_poly.pdbx_strand_id
1 'polypeptide(L)'
;MRTTRRSTLVALGGTLALSTTAGCLGGSGESLPDDCDGGEVETVESLSRPALGPEDAAVTVDVFEDFACGHCATFSNNVYPQIESNYIEPGDVRYRYFDYPIPVDETWSWRAASAARAVQDRTDAETFFSFAKALYEEQSRLGEDGYQFIREVADDHDIDGCTIAAAADQEAYREVVEADKQTGDDRDIPGTPAVFVDGTLLESYEWDTVSAAIDGQLE
;
A
#
# COMPACT_ATOMS: atom_id res chain seq x y z
N MET A 1 -72.35 50.95 -20.71
CA MET A 1 -71.93 51.49 -22.03
C MET A 1 -70.51 51.02 -22.31
N ARG A 2 -70.30 50.36 -23.47
CA ARG A 2 -69.11 50.39 -24.38
C ARG A 2 -67.70 50.47 -23.74
N THR A 3 -66.69 49.67 -24.08
CA THR A 3 -66.40 48.93 -25.32
C THR A 3 -65.17 48.01 -25.12
N THR A 4 -65.18 46.93 -25.88
CA THR A 4 -64.13 45.96 -26.22
C THR A 4 -62.93 46.55 -26.99
N ARG A 5 -61.74 45.91 -26.90
CA ARG A 5 -60.74 45.60 -27.98
C ARG A 5 -59.43 45.10 -27.33
N ARG A 6 -59.07 43.81 -27.35
CA ARG A 6 -58.37 43.01 -28.39
C ARG A 6 -57.11 43.67 -28.97
N SER A 7 -55.95 43.02 -28.76
CA SER A 7 -54.89 42.79 -29.76
C SER A 7 -53.98 41.62 -29.34
N THR A 8 -53.59 40.83 -30.34
CA THR A 8 -52.90 39.53 -30.36
C THR A 8 -51.45 39.63 -30.84
N LEU A 9 -50.66 38.55 -30.64
CA LEU A 9 -49.50 37.99 -31.40
C LEU A 9 -48.34 37.65 -30.44
N VAL A 10 -48.08 36.37 -30.09
CA VAL A 10 -47.39 35.29 -30.84
C VAL A 10 -46.02 35.72 -31.38
N ALA A 11 -44.95 35.24 -30.73
CA ALA A 11 -43.64 35.03 -31.32
C ALA A 11 -43.05 33.71 -30.78
N LEU A 12 -42.57 32.91 -31.73
CA LEU A 12 -41.99 31.56 -31.61
C LEU A 12 -40.53 31.60 -31.14
N GLY A 13 -40.09 30.52 -30.51
CA GLY A 13 -38.79 29.91 -30.77
C GLY A 13 -37.63 30.28 -29.84
N GLY A 14 -37.09 29.27 -29.16
CA GLY A 14 -35.82 29.38 -28.43
C GLY A 14 -35.52 28.11 -27.62
N THR A 15 -34.77 27.21 -28.26
CA THR A 15 -34.22 25.91 -27.83
C THR A 15 -33.82 25.72 -26.36
N LEU A 16 -34.15 24.52 -25.85
CA LEU A 16 -33.53 23.84 -24.71
C LEU A 16 -32.01 23.67 -24.91
N ALA A 17 -31.22 23.99 -23.89
CA ALA A 17 -29.94 23.34 -23.63
C ALA A 17 -29.79 23.18 -22.10
N LEU A 18 -29.83 21.91 -21.66
CA LEU A 18 -29.47 21.44 -20.33
C LEU A 18 -27.94 21.34 -20.20
N SER A 19 -27.50 21.12 -18.97
CA SER A 19 -26.21 20.50 -18.56
C SER A 19 -24.94 21.36 -18.74
N THR A 20 -23.97 21.38 -17.83
CA THR A 20 -23.70 20.61 -16.60
C THR A 20 -22.79 21.47 -15.71
N THR A 21 -22.94 21.32 -14.40
CA THR A 21 -21.91 21.65 -13.42
C THR A 21 -20.73 20.70 -13.59
N ALA A 22 -19.53 21.23 -13.76
CA ALA A 22 -18.29 20.51 -13.48
C ALA A 22 -17.30 21.52 -12.89
N GLY A 23 -17.21 21.53 -11.56
CA GLY A 23 -16.14 22.21 -10.86
C GLY A 23 -14.87 21.38 -11.03
N CYS A 24 -13.93 21.88 -11.83
CA CYS A 24 -12.57 21.36 -11.83
C CYS A 24 -11.79 22.07 -10.72
N LEU A 25 -11.89 21.56 -9.49
CA LEU A 25 -10.83 21.74 -8.50
C LEU A 25 -9.77 20.69 -8.82
N GLY A 26 -8.84 21.04 -9.72
CA GLY A 26 -7.69 20.22 -10.07
C GLY A 26 -6.72 20.16 -8.89
N GLY A 27 -6.87 19.14 -8.05
CA GLY A 27 -5.72 18.51 -7.44
C GLY A 27 -5.04 17.70 -8.53
N SER A 28 -3.75 17.96 -8.77
CA SER A 28 -2.88 17.07 -9.53
C SER A 28 -2.66 15.79 -8.71
N GLY A 29 -3.72 14.99 -8.60
CA GLY A 29 -3.61 13.60 -8.19
C GLY A 29 -3.24 12.80 -9.43
N GLU A 30 -2.19 12.01 -9.32
CA GLU A 30 -1.90 10.96 -10.29
C GLU A 30 -3.19 10.16 -10.53
N SER A 31 -3.54 9.94 -11.79
CA SER A 31 -4.76 9.22 -12.17
C SER A 31 -4.43 7.76 -12.45
N LEU A 32 -5.37 6.86 -12.21
CA LEU A 32 -5.26 5.46 -12.65
C LEU A 32 -4.94 5.38 -14.16
N PRO A 33 -4.29 4.29 -14.62
CA PRO A 33 -4.04 4.08 -16.05
C PRO A 33 -5.34 4.13 -16.87
N ASP A 34 -5.28 4.72 -18.08
CA ASP A 34 -6.47 5.04 -18.91
C ASP A 34 -7.34 3.83 -19.27
N ASP A 35 -6.76 2.63 -19.33
CA ASP A 35 -7.45 1.37 -19.63
C ASP A 35 -7.96 0.63 -18.38
N CYS A 36 -7.68 1.16 -17.19
CA CYS A 36 -8.30 0.71 -15.95
C CYS A 36 -9.58 1.53 -15.69
N ASP A 37 -10.72 0.84 -15.61
CA ASP A 37 -12.04 1.42 -15.30
C ASP A 37 -12.08 2.08 -13.90
N GLY A 38 -11.20 1.65 -12.99
CA GLY A 38 -11.16 2.14 -11.61
C GLY A 38 -12.30 1.63 -10.75
N GLY A 39 -12.93 0.52 -11.16
CA GLY A 39 -14.07 -0.11 -10.48
C GLY A 39 -13.93 -0.23 -8.96
N GLU A 40 -15.07 -0.36 -8.29
CA GLU A 40 -15.14 -0.36 -6.83
C GLU A 40 -14.45 -1.61 -6.25
N VAL A 41 -13.43 -1.39 -5.41
CA VAL A 41 -12.79 -2.46 -4.63
C VAL A 41 -13.40 -2.44 -3.24
N GLU A 42 -13.93 -3.58 -2.80
CA GLU A 42 -14.53 -3.68 -1.46
C GLU A 42 -13.50 -3.34 -0.37
N THR A 43 -13.90 -2.49 0.57
CA THR A 43 -13.10 -2.18 1.74
C THR A 43 -12.95 -3.43 2.63
N VAL A 44 -11.72 -3.71 3.04
CA VAL A 44 -11.38 -4.85 3.90
C VAL A 44 -10.97 -4.33 5.28
N GLU A 45 -11.75 -4.70 6.30
CA GLU A 45 -11.53 -4.22 7.67
C GLU A 45 -10.46 -5.02 8.43
N SER A 46 -10.17 -6.24 7.99
CA SER A 46 -9.24 -7.14 8.69
C SER A 46 -8.63 -8.16 7.74
N LEU A 47 -7.30 -8.30 7.83
CA LEU A 47 -6.51 -9.30 7.11
C LEU A 47 -5.34 -9.74 7.99
N SER A 48 -4.94 -11.01 7.92
CA SER A 48 -3.79 -11.50 8.68
C SER A 48 -2.49 -10.82 8.21
N ARG A 49 -1.53 -10.61 9.11
CA ARG A 49 -0.23 -10.03 8.71
C ARG A 49 0.51 -10.92 7.72
N PRO A 50 1.16 -10.34 6.69
CA PRO A 50 2.02 -11.09 5.80
C PRO A 50 3.20 -11.59 6.60
N ALA A 51 3.50 -12.88 6.48
CA ALA A 51 4.59 -13.45 7.23
C ALA A 51 5.10 -14.74 6.58
N LEU A 52 6.41 -14.96 6.64
CA LEU A 52 7.12 -16.15 6.14
C LEU A 52 7.68 -17.00 7.28
N GLY A 53 8.04 -18.25 6.95
CA GLY A 53 8.57 -19.22 7.91
C GLY A 53 7.51 -19.91 8.78
N PRO A 54 7.88 -20.97 9.52
CA PRO A 54 6.96 -21.77 10.32
C PRO A 54 6.28 -20.98 11.45
N GLU A 55 5.01 -21.26 11.74
CA GLU A 55 4.29 -20.63 12.86
C GLU A 55 4.91 -20.93 14.23
N ASP A 56 5.63 -22.05 14.35
CA ASP A 56 6.32 -22.54 15.55
C ASP A 56 7.84 -22.37 15.47
N ALA A 57 8.34 -21.51 14.57
CA ALA A 57 9.76 -21.18 14.49
C ALA A 57 10.29 -20.68 15.85
N ALA A 58 11.56 -20.96 16.13
CA ALA A 58 12.19 -20.68 17.42
C ALA A 58 12.25 -19.18 17.72
N VAL A 59 12.42 -18.36 16.67
CA VAL A 59 12.61 -16.91 16.76
C VAL A 59 11.56 -16.20 15.92
N THR A 60 11.00 -15.09 16.43
CA THR A 60 10.14 -14.20 15.67
C THR A 60 10.85 -12.90 15.35
N VAL A 61 10.84 -12.52 14.07
CA VAL A 61 11.33 -11.22 13.59
C VAL A 61 10.14 -10.39 13.11
N ASP A 62 9.84 -9.30 13.81
CA ASP A 62 8.84 -8.31 13.36
C ASP A 62 9.54 -7.15 12.68
N VAL A 63 9.08 -6.76 11.50
CA VAL A 63 9.60 -5.58 10.79
C VAL A 63 8.45 -4.64 10.47
N PHE A 64 8.61 -3.39 10.88
CA PHE A 64 7.71 -2.29 10.56
C PHE A 64 8.36 -1.45 9.46
N GLU A 65 7.73 -1.39 8.30
CA GLU A 65 8.25 -0.67 7.15
C GLU A 65 7.21 0.25 6.52
N ASP A 66 7.72 1.19 5.73
CA ASP A 66 6.94 2.09 4.88
C ASP A 66 7.46 1.96 3.45
N PHE A 67 6.57 1.70 2.51
CA PHE A 67 6.90 1.52 1.09
C PHE A 67 7.57 2.74 0.44
N ALA A 68 7.37 3.95 0.97
CA ALA A 68 8.00 5.18 0.48
C ALA A 68 9.28 5.56 1.25
N CYS A 69 9.68 4.80 2.27
CA CYS A 69 10.87 5.10 3.06
C CYS A 69 12.15 4.53 2.41
N GLY A 70 13.12 5.39 2.10
CA GLY A 70 14.40 4.96 1.49
C GLY A 70 15.26 4.05 2.38
N HIS A 71 15.13 4.16 3.70
CA HIS A 71 15.80 3.23 4.63
C HIS A 71 15.14 1.84 4.60
N CYS A 72 13.82 1.77 4.42
CA CYS A 72 13.11 0.49 4.23
C CYS A 72 13.54 -0.16 2.92
N ALA A 73 13.63 0.59 1.82
CA ALA A 73 14.20 0.05 0.58
C ALA A 73 15.63 -0.46 0.76
N THR A 74 16.46 0.24 1.54
CA THR A 74 17.83 -0.23 1.84
C THR A 74 17.82 -1.54 2.62
N PHE A 75 16.98 -1.66 3.64
CA PHE A 75 16.84 -2.87 4.45
C PHE A 75 16.28 -4.04 3.63
N SER A 76 15.16 -3.82 2.92
CA SER A 76 14.49 -4.82 2.09
C SER A 76 15.37 -5.33 0.94
N ASN A 77 16.23 -4.48 0.37
CA ASN A 77 17.13 -4.91 -0.73
C ASN A 77 18.42 -5.58 -0.25
N ASN A 78 18.91 -5.28 0.95
CA ASN A 78 20.25 -5.72 1.39
C ASN A 78 20.26 -6.64 2.62
N VAL A 79 19.32 -6.47 3.54
CA VAL A 79 19.27 -7.20 4.82
C VAL A 79 18.23 -8.30 4.78
N TYR A 80 17.00 -8.00 4.34
CA TYR A 80 15.93 -9.01 4.22
C TYR A 80 16.36 -10.28 3.47
N PRO A 81 17.04 -10.23 2.29
CA PRO A 81 17.44 -11.45 1.58
C PRO A 81 18.42 -12.33 2.38
N GLN A 82 19.20 -11.73 3.26
CA GLN A 82 20.09 -12.46 4.16
C GLN A 82 19.30 -13.11 5.30
N ILE A 83 18.28 -12.43 5.84
CA ILE A 83 17.37 -13.02 6.84
C ILE A 83 16.63 -14.21 6.23
N GLU A 84 16.10 -14.02 5.03
CA GLU A 84 15.38 -15.05 4.27
C GLU A 84 16.23 -16.31 4.11
N SER A 85 17.42 -16.18 3.52
CA SER A 85 18.23 -17.36 3.21
C SER A 85 18.86 -18.02 4.44
N ASN A 86 19.29 -17.24 5.44
CA ASN A 86 19.99 -17.81 6.60
C ASN A 86 19.07 -18.31 7.70
N TYR A 87 17.81 -17.82 7.79
CA TYR A 87 16.94 -18.11 8.94
C TYR A 87 15.50 -18.47 8.59
N ILE A 88 14.91 -17.88 7.55
CA ILE A 88 13.53 -18.23 7.14
C ILE A 88 13.52 -19.56 6.38
N GLU A 89 14.37 -19.71 5.35
CA GLU A 89 14.47 -20.95 4.54
C GLU A 89 14.82 -22.19 5.38
N PRO A 90 15.73 -22.12 6.37
CA PRO A 90 15.99 -23.25 7.28
C PRO A 90 14.84 -23.54 8.27
N GLY A 91 13.93 -22.60 8.47
CA GLY A 91 12.78 -22.72 9.37
C GLY A 91 13.02 -22.22 10.79
N ASP A 92 14.11 -21.50 11.04
CA ASP A 92 14.49 -21.00 12.36
C ASP A 92 13.72 -19.72 12.76
N VAL A 93 13.31 -18.92 11.76
CA VAL A 93 12.65 -17.63 11.96
C VAL A 93 11.24 -17.59 11.38
N ARG A 94 10.30 -17.07 12.18
CA ARG A 94 9.02 -16.52 11.73
C ARG A 94 9.20 -15.03 11.45
N TYR A 95 9.17 -14.64 10.18
CA TYR A 95 9.31 -13.26 9.76
C TYR A 95 7.94 -12.63 9.53
N ARG A 96 7.62 -11.50 10.16
CA ARG A 96 6.33 -10.82 10.07
C ARG A 96 6.50 -9.38 9.63
N TYR A 97 5.74 -8.97 8.61
CA TYR A 97 5.70 -7.60 8.12
C TYR A 97 4.54 -6.84 8.76
N PHE A 98 4.80 -5.59 9.13
CA PHE A 98 3.81 -4.65 9.65
C PHE A 98 3.86 -3.40 8.78
N ASP A 99 2.71 -3.05 8.18
CA ASP A 99 2.58 -1.77 7.49
C ASP A 99 2.69 -0.62 8.51
N TYR A 100 3.64 0.28 8.32
CA TYR A 100 3.85 1.43 9.21
C TYR A 100 4.04 2.72 8.41
N PRO A 101 3.00 3.16 7.68
CA PRO A 101 3.05 4.42 6.94
C PRO A 101 3.28 5.59 7.90
N ILE A 102 4.40 6.27 7.69
CA ILE A 102 4.79 7.51 8.38
C ILE A 102 4.78 8.65 7.36
N PRO A 103 4.81 9.93 7.77
CA PRO A 103 4.73 11.05 6.81
C PRO A 103 6.06 11.29 6.07
N VAL A 104 6.64 10.24 5.47
CA VAL A 104 7.78 10.32 4.54
C VAL A 104 7.29 10.63 3.12
N ASP A 105 6.12 10.11 2.74
CA ASP A 105 5.35 10.51 1.57
C ASP A 105 3.84 10.47 1.90
N GLU A 106 3.14 11.60 1.79
CA GLU A 106 1.72 11.68 2.19
C GLU A 106 0.80 10.81 1.33
N THR A 107 1.24 10.44 0.13
CA THR A 107 0.46 9.67 -0.85
C THR A 107 0.87 8.20 -0.81
N TRP A 108 2.12 7.92 -1.12
CA TRP A 108 2.56 6.57 -1.47
C TRP A 108 2.79 5.69 -0.25
N SER A 109 3.04 6.25 0.94
CA SER A 109 3.13 5.48 2.18
C SER A 109 1.87 4.64 2.43
N TRP A 110 0.68 5.23 2.23
CA TRP A 110 -0.59 4.53 2.45
C TRP A 110 -1.05 3.73 1.23
N ARG A 111 -0.95 4.31 0.04
CA ARG A 111 -1.48 3.68 -1.18
C ARG A 111 -0.69 2.45 -1.59
N ALA A 112 0.63 2.47 -1.47
CA ALA A 112 1.45 1.29 -1.78
C ALA A 112 1.24 0.17 -0.75
N ALA A 113 1.05 0.51 0.53
CA ALA A 113 0.64 -0.46 1.55
C ALA A 113 -0.72 -1.10 1.18
N SER A 114 -1.72 -0.29 0.84
CA SER A 114 -3.03 -0.81 0.39
C SER A 114 -2.92 -1.71 -0.84
N ALA A 115 -2.07 -1.36 -1.82
CA ALA A 115 -1.78 -2.19 -2.99
C ALA A 115 -1.19 -3.55 -2.61
N ALA A 116 -0.18 -3.55 -1.74
CA ALA A 116 0.46 -4.78 -1.28
C ALA A 116 -0.53 -5.67 -0.50
N ARG A 117 -1.38 -5.08 0.36
CA ARG A 117 -2.44 -5.84 1.05
C ARG A 117 -3.50 -6.39 0.09
N ALA A 118 -3.81 -5.66 -0.98
CA ALA A 118 -4.67 -6.15 -2.04
C ALA A 118 -4.09 -7.37 -2.76
N VAL A 119 -2.77 -7.40 -2.98
CA VAL A 119 -2.07 -8.58 -3.49
C VAL A 119 -2.22 -9.74 -2.53
N GLN A 120 -1.86 -9.56 -1.25
CA GLN A 120 -1.94 -10.62 -0.24
C GLN A 120 -3.34 -11.25 -0.14
N ASP A 121 -4.39 -10.44 -0.11
CA ASP A 121 -5.77 -10.91 0.04
C ASP A 121 -6.25 -11.74 -1.16
N ARG A 122 -5.71 -11.46 -2.34
CA ARG A 122 -6.04 -12.17 -3.59
C ARG A 122 -5.17 -13.41 -3.81
N THR A 123 -4.02 -13.47 -3.16
CA THR A 123 -3.03 -14.53 -3.35
C THR A 123 -2.61 -15.12 -1.99
N ASP A 124 -1.42 -14.77 -1.51
CA ASP A 124 -0.79 -15.29 -0.31
C ASP A 124 0.33 -14.37 0.18
N ALA A 125 0.96 -14.75 1.30
CA ALA A 125 2.07 -14.01 1.89
C ALA A 125 3.34 -14.04 1.00
N GLU A 126 3.63 -15.16 0.33
CA GLU A 126 4.84 -15.28 -0.51
C GLU A 126 4.78 -14.27 -1.68
N THR A 127 3.62 -14.16 -2.31
CA THR A 127 3.37 -13.20 -3.40
C THR A 127 3.36 -11.76 -2.88
N PHE A 128 2.85 -11.51 -1.67
CA PHE A 128 3.01 -10.20 -1.01
C PHE A 128 4.49 -9.79 -0.92
N PHE A 129 5.37 -10.68 -0.42
CA PHE A 129 6.79 -10.35 -0.26
C PHE A 129 7.49 -10.18 -1.61
N SER A 130 7.10 -10.97 -2.61
CA SER A 130 7.61 -10.82 -3.98
C SER A 130 7.23 -9.46 -4.59
N PHE A 131 5.96 -9.06 -4.47
CA PHE A 131 5.46 -7.76 -4.90
C PHE A 131 6.12 -6.61 -4.12
N ALA A 132 6.23 -6.74 -2.79
CA ALA A 132 6.86 -5.73 -1.95
C ALA A 132 8.34 -5.51 -2.31
N LYS A 133 9.07 -6.59 -2.59
CA LYS A 133 10.45 -6.52 -3.06
C LYS A 133 10.55 -5.75 -4.38
N ALA A 134 9.70 -6.04 -5.36
CA ALA A 134 9.70 -5.32 -6.63
C ALA A 134 9.42 -3.82 -6.46
N LEU A 135 8.49 -3.44 -5.57
CA LEU A 135 8.27 -2.04 -5.21
C LEU A 135 9.51 -1.39 -4.57
N TYR A 136 10.22 -2.08 -3.67
CA TYR A 136 11.43 -1.54 -3.04
C TYR A 136 12.65 -1.47 -3.98
N GLU A 137 12.76 -2.38 -4.95
CA GLU A 137 13.85 -2.39 -5.94
C GLU A 137 13.78 -1.16 -6.86
N GLU A 138 12.57 -0.72 -7.21
CA GLU A 138 12.32 0.44 -8.08
C GLU A 138 11.55 1.56 -7.37
N GLN A 139 11.78 1.75 -6.06
CA GLN A 139 10.99 2.62 -5.18
C GLN A 139 10.73 4.05 -5.73
N SER A 140 11.66 4.65 -6.47
CA SER A 140 11.46 5.99 -7.04
C SER A 140 10.26 6.07 -7.98
N ARG A 141 9.92 4.96 -8.64
CA ARG A 141 8.80 4.87 -9.57
C ARG A 141 7.44 4.99 -8.90
N LEU A 142 7.35 4.78 -7.58
CA LEU A 142 6.14 5.14 -6.83
C LEU A 142 5.80 6.61 -7.03
N GLY A 143 6.77 7.52 -6.96
CA GLY A 143 6.52 8.95 -7.18
C GLY A 143 6.59 9.42 -8.64
N GLU A 144 7.22 8.65 -9.53
CA GLU A 144 7.40 9.02 -10.94
C GLU A 144 6.27 8.49 -11.84
N ASP A 145 5.85 7.24 -11.62
CA ASP A 145 4.90 6.50 -12.44
C ASP A 145 3.61 6.13 -11.66
N GLY A 146 3.68 6.10 -10.34
CA GLY A 146 2.53 5.91 -9.46
C GLY A 146 1.74 4.64 -9.70
N TYR A 147 0.45 4.79 -10.00
CA TYR A 147 -0.45 3.67 -10.23
C TYR A 147 -0.07 2.81 -11.43
N GLN A 148 0.60 3.38 -12.43
CA GLN A 148 1.10 2.62 -13.57
C GLN A 148 2.18 1.64 -13.13
N PHE A 149 3.09 2.05 -12.25
CA PHE A 149 4.12 1.17 -11.70
C PHE A 149 3.51 0.06 -10.85
N ILE A 150 2.57 0.39 -9.95
CA ILE A 150 1.86 -0.61 -9.14
C ILE A 150 1.17 -1.66 -10.03
N ARG A 151 0.52 -1.20 -11.10
CA ARG A 151 -0.12 -2.09 -12.07
C ARG A 151 0.91 -3.02 -12.72
N GLU A 152 1.99 -2.47 -13.27
CA GLU A 152 3.01 -3.24 -13.99
C GLU A 152 3.61 -4.34 -13.11
N VAL A 153 3.95 -4.00 -11.86
CA VAL A 153 4.47 -4.98 -10.89
C VAL A 153 3.42 -6.05 -10.61
N ALA A 154 2.15 -5.69 -10.41
CA ALA A 154 1.09 -6.67 -10.20
C ALA A 154 0.88 -7.59 -11.43
N ASP A 155 0.90 -7.04 -12.64
CA ASP A 155 0.80 -7.81 -13.89
C ASP A 155 1.98 -8.80 -14.04
N ASP A 156 3.20 -8.40 -13.64
CA ASP A 156 4.39 -9.27 -13.62
C ASP A 156 4.29 -10.43 -12.63
N HIS A 157 3.39 -10.32 -11.64
CA HIS A 157 3.03 -11.39 -10.70
C HIS A 157 1.78 -12.18 -11.12
N ASP A 158 1.31 -12.04 -12.37
CA ASP A 158 0.09 -12.67 -12.90
C ASP A 158 -1.20 -12.29 -12.14
N ILE A 159 -1.23 -11.08 -11.55
CA ILE A 159 -2.40 -10.51 -10.85
C ILE A 159 -3.04 -9.45 -11.74
N ASP A 160 -4.35 -9.24 -11.63
CA ASP A 160 -5.02 -8.13 -12.32
C ASP A 160 -4.51 -6.78 -11.78
N GLY A 161 -3.54 -6.18 -12.47
CA GLY A 161 -2.91 -4.94 -12.05
C GLY A 161 -3.85 -3.74 -12.02
N CYS A 162 -4.92 -3.73 -12.83
CA CYS A 162 -5.93 -2.68 -12.73
C CYS A 162 -6.69 -2.74 -11.41
N THR A 163 -7.00 -3.96 -10.93
CA THR A 163 -7.64 -4.14 -9.63
C THR A 163 -6.71 -3.73 -8.48
N ILE A 164 -5.40 -4.03 -8.57
CA ILE A 164 -4.43 -3.63 -7.53
C ILE A 164 -4.22 -2.12 -7.51
N ALA A 165 -4.07 -1.48 -8.67
CA ALA A 165 -3.99 -0.03 -8.76
C ALA A 165 -5.26 0.66 -8.22
N ALA A 166 -6.44 0.12 -8.52
CA ALA A 166 -7.70 0.63 -7.98
C ALA A 166 -7.80 0.47 -6.45
N ALA A 167 -7.30 -0.64 -5.89
CA ALA A 167 -7.23 -0.84 -4.44
C ALA A 167 -6.24 0.11 -3.75
N ALA A 168 -5.18 0.51 -4.45
CA ALA A 168 -4.25 1.53 -4.00
C ALA A 168 -4.91 2.91 -3.97
N ASP A 169 -5.59 3.30 -5.05
CA ASP A 169 -6.24 4.62 -5.17
C ASP A 169 -7.40 4.81 -4.18
N GLN A 170 -8.22 3.78 -4.03
CA GLN A 170 -9.36 3.77 -3.09
C GLN A 170 -8.94 3.50 -1.65
N GLU A 171 -7.69 3.11 -1.42
CA GLU A 171 -7.18 2.72 -0.11
C GLU A 171 -8.05 1.66 0.56
N ALA A 172 -8.46 0.66 -0.22
CA ALA A 172 -9.43 -0.35 0.19
C ALA A 172 -8.99 -1.17 1.43
N TYR A 173 -7.71 -1.14 1.80
CA TYR A 173 -7.15 -1.82 2.96
C TYR A 173 -6.73 -0.86 4.07
N ARG A 174 -7.27 0.36 4.09
CA ARG A 174 -6.90 1.41 5.06
C ARG A 174 -6.98 0.93 6.50
N GLU A 175 -8.05 0.23 6.88
CA GLU A 175 -8.27 -0.28 8.23
C GLU A 175 -7.24 -1.37 8.62
N VAL A 176 -6.85 -2.23 7.68
CA VAL A 176 -5.79 -3.23 7.88
C VAL A 176 -4.46 -2.54 8.16
N VAL A 177 -4.10 -1.56 7.33
CA VAL A 177 -2.86 -0.80 7.45
C VAL A 177 -2.84 0.03 8.74
N GLU A 178 -3.96 0.66 9.11
CA GLU A 178 -4.10 1.42 10.36
C GLU A 178 -3.92 0.53 11.60
N ALA A 179 -4.36 -0.72 11.56
CA ALA A 179 -4.18 -1.66 12.67
C ALA A 179 -2.71 -2.02 12.92
N ASP A 180 -1.93 -2.20 11.84
CA ASP A 180 -0.48 -2.42 11.95
C ASP A 180 0.25 -1.14 12.36
N LYS A 181 -0.16 0.00 11.82
CA LYS A 181 0.32 1.31 12.25
C LYS A 181 0.11 1.53 13.75
N GLN A 182 -1.11 1.32 14.25
CA GLN A 182 -1.43 1.47 15.67
C GLN A 182 -0.60 0.50 16.53
N THR A 183 -0.34 -0.72 16.05
CA THR A 183 0.54 -1.66 16.75
C THR A 183 1.95 -1.12 16.91
N GLY A 184 2.48 -0.41 15.91
CA GLY A 184 3.79 0.23 16.00
C GLY A 184 3.81 1.47 16.89
N ASP A 185 2.74 2.28 16.84
CA ASP A 185 2.56 3.45 17.71
C ASP A 185 2.49 3.00 19.20
N ASP A 186 1.75 1.94 19.49
CA ASP A 186 1.64 1.34 20.84
C ASP A 186 2.96 0.76 21.36
N ARG A 187 3.90 0.46 20.46
CA ARG A 187 5.26 0.00 20.77
C ARG A 187 6.29 1.13 20.82
N ASP A 188 5.86 2.39 20.71
CA ASP A 188 6.71 3.59 20.69
C ASP A 188 7.85 3.50 19.64
N ILE A 189 7.55 2.95 18.46
CA ILE A 189 8.54 2.80 17.39
C ILE A 189 9.02 4.18 16.90
N PRO A 190 10.35 4.43 16.86
CA PRO A 190 10.88 5.77 16.57
C PRO A 190 10.87 6.14 15.07
N GLY A 191 10.66 5.17 14.17
CA GLY A 191 10.69 5.36 12.73
C GLY A 191 10.82 4.04 11.98
N THR A 192 11.05 4.11 10.66
CA THR A 192 11.17 2.94 9.79
C THR A 192 12.56 2.85 9.11
N PRO A 193 13.05 1.63 8.84
CA PRO A 193 12.50 0.36 9.30
C PRO A 193 12.77 0.18 10.80
N ALA A 194 11.84 -0.46 11.51
CA ALA A 194 12.05 -0.91 12.87
C ALA A 194 11.98 -2.42 12.94
N VAL A 195 13.04 -3.03 13.48
CA VAL A 195 13.21 -4.48 13.55
C VAL A 195 13.15 -4.91 15.01
N PHE A 196 12.30 -5.89 15.31
CA PHE A 196 12.27 -6.56 16.60
C PHE A 196 12.69 -8.01 16.42
N VAL A 197 13.45 -8.52 17.38
CA VAL A 197 13.72 -9.96 17.55
C VAL A 197 13.14 -10.39 18.88
N ASP A 198 12.20 -11.34 18.86
CA ASP A 198 11.43 -11.82 20.02
C ASP A 198 10.87 -10.69 20.90
N GLY A 199 10.32 -9.67 20.24
CA GLY A 199 9.70 -8.51 20.89
C GLY A 199 10.69 -7.49 21.45
N THR A 200 12.00 -7.66 21.24
CA THR A 200 13.01 -6.67 21.58
C THR A 200 13.34 -5.80 20.38
N LEU A 201 13.10 -4.48 20.47
CA LEU A 201 13.48 -3.51 19.44
C LEU A 201 15.02 -3.45 19.33
N LEU A 202 15.54 -3.60 18.12
CA LEU A 202 16.97 -3.47 17.86
C LEU A 202 17.40 -2.01 17.78
N GLU A 203 18.66 -1.76 18.14
CA GLU A 203 19.27 -0.42 18.04
C GLU A 203 19.56 0.02 16.59
N SER A 204 19.67 -0.95 15.68
CA SER A 204 19.86 -0.73 14.25
C SER A 204 19.25 -1.87 13.45
N TYR A 205 18.93 -1.60 12.18
CA TYR A 205 18.45 -2.60 11.21
C TYR A 205 19.59 -3.20 10.37
N GLU A 206 20.84 -2.87 10.68
CA GLU A 206 22.01 -3.37 9.94
C GLU A 206 22.20 -4.87 10.15
N TRP A 207 22.72 -5.55 9.13
CA TRP A 207 22.84 -7.02 9.12
C TRP A 207 23.55 -7.59 10.35
N ASP A 208 24.68 -7.01 10.77
CA ASP A 208 25.45 -7.51 11.92
C ASP A 208 24.65 -7.44 13.22
N THR A 209 23.80 -6.41 13.40
CA THR A 209 22.93 -6.29 14.59
C THR A 209 21.78 -7.30 14.51
N VAL A 210 21.15 -7.44 13.36
CA VAL A 210 20.00 -8.35 13.17
C VAL A 210 20.42 -9.81 13.32
N SER A 211 21.48 -10.23 12.63
CA SER A 211 22.00 -11.61 12.69
C SER A 211 22.45 -11.98 14.10
N ALA A 212 23.22 -11.12 14.79
CA ALA A 212 23.64 -11.37 16.16
C ALA A 212 22.47 -11.51 17.14
N ALA A 213 21.39 -10.73 16.94
CA ALA A 213 20.20 -10.83 17.77
C ALA A 213 19.43 -12.14 17.53
N ILE A 214 19.32 -12.59 16.28
CA ILE A 214 18.67 -13.87 15.94
C ILE A 214 19.52 -15.04 16.46
N ASP A 215 20.82 -15.05 16.16
CA ASP A 215 21.74 -16.12 16.57
C ASP A 215 21.71 -16.30 18.09
N GLY A 216 21.70 -15.20 18.85
CA GLY A 216 21.62 -15.24 20.32
C GLY A 216 20.35 -15.85 20.90
N GLN A 217 19.26 -15.99 20.12
CA GLN A 217 18.05 -16.70 20.53
C GLN A 217 18.04 -18.18 20.11
N LEU A 218 18.90 -18.57 19.17
CA LEU A 218 19.01 -19.95 18.67
C LEU A 218 20.03 -20.80 19.47
N GLU A 219 20.82 -20.19 20.34
CA GLU A 219 21.84 -20.84 21.19
C GLU A 219 21.28 -21.64 22.39
#